data_AF-A0A382LPK2-F1
#
_entry.id   AF-A0A382LPK2-F1
#
_cell.length_a   1.000
_cell.length_b   1.000
_cell.length_c   1.000
_cell.angle_alpha   90.00
_cell.angle_beta   90.00
_cell.angle_gamma   90.00
#
_symmetry.space_group_name_H-M   'P 1'
#
loop_
_entity.id
_entity.type
_entity.pdbx_description
1 polymer ?
#
loop_
_entity_poly.entity_id
_entity_poly.type
_entity_poly.pdbx_seq_one_letter_code
_entity_poly.pdbx_strand_id
1 'polypeptide(L)'
;MKNFYSKRSACRLCDESNLELVLHLKPTPIADHYVTIDQQRITQETYPLDLYLCESCGHVQLLDVIDPEILFREYSYVTSVSPGLVRHFQEHANQLIERLSLSPRDLVVEIG
;
A
#
# COMPACT_ATOMS: atom_id res chain seq x y z
N MET A 1 20.83 0.80 15.68
CA MET A 1 20.22 0.32 14.41
C MET A 1 19.04 1.24 14.13
N LYS A 2 18.96 1.86 12.95
CA LYS A 2 17.76 2.63 12.60
C LYS A 2 16.63 1.61 12.42
N ASN A 3 15.54 1.75 13.16
CA ASN A 3 14.34 0.98 12.88
C ASN A 3 13.68 1.58 11.64
N PHE A 4 13.67 0.82 10.56
CA PHE A 4 13.11 1.19 9.27
C PHE A 4 11.59 1.03 9.19
N TYR A 5 10.96 0.69 10.31
CA TYR A 5 9.52 0.59 10.46
C TYR A 5 9.12 0.90 11.91
N SER A 6 7.86 1.28 12.11
CA SER A 6 7.26 1.57 13.40
C SER A 6 6.02 0.71 13.61
N LYS A 7 5.76 0.26 14.84
CA LYS A 7 4.54 -0.49 15.14
C LYS A 7 3.50 0.42 15.75
N ARG A 8 2.31 0.47 15.16
CA ARG A 8 1.15 1.16 15.71
C ARG A 8 0.57 0.40 16.90
N SER A 9 0.08 1.13 17.88
CA SER A 9 -0.68 0.61 19.03
C SER A 9 -2.18 0.90 18.93
N ALA A 10 -2.63 1.54 17.85
CA ALA A 10 -4.02 1.96 17.65
C ALA A 10 -4.43 1.84 16.17
N CYS A 11 -5.71 1.58 15.96
CA CYS A 11 -6.34 1.47 14.65
C CYS A 11 -6.08 2.73 13.80
N ARG A 12 -5.74 2.55 12.51
CA ARG A 12 -5.49 3.66 11.59
C ARG A 12 -6.73 4.50 11.28
N LEU A 13 -7.93 3.92 11.40
CA LEU A 13 -9.17 4.60 11.00
C LEU A 13 -9.93 5.25 12.16
N CYS A 14 -9.91 4.65 13.35
CA CYS A 14 -10.70 5.14 14.49
C CYS A 14 -9.89 5.39 15.77
N ASP A 15 -8.56 5.19 15.73
CA ASP A 15 -7.63 5.37 16.86
C ASP A 15 -7.92 4.53 18.12
N GLU A 16 -8.90 3.62 18.07
CA GLU A 16 -9.13 2.64 19.13
C GLU A 16 -8.01 1.61 19.21
N SER A 17 -7.73 1.13 20.41
CA SER A 17 -6.63 0.19 20.70
C SER A 17 -7.07 -1.28 20.79
N ASN A 18 -8.37 -1.56 20.61
CA ASN A 18 -8.88 -2.91 20.60
C ASN A 18 -8.58 -3.61 19.25
N LEU A 19 -7.44 -4.28 19.20
CA LEU A 19 -6.84 -4.87 18.01
C LEU A 19 -6.59 -6.36 18.23
N GLU A 20 -7.35 -7.20 17.54
CA GLU A 20 -7.21 -8.66 17.58
C GLU A 20 -6.28 -9.13 16.47
N LEU A 21 -5.31 -9.99 16.80
CA LEU A 21 -4.47 -10.64 15.79
C LEU A 21 -5.23 -11.78 15.12
N VAL A 22 -5.56 -11.62 13.84
CA VAL A 22 -6.44 -12.56 13.11
C VAL A 22 -5.68 -13.46 12.14
N LEU A 23 -4.48 -13.06 11.71
CA LEU A 23 -3.61 -13.91 10.88
C LEU A 23 -2.14 -13.63 11.16
N HIS A 24 -1.43 -14.68 11.58
CA HIS A 24 0.02 -14.68 11.63
C HIS A 24 0.62 -14.94 10.25
N LEU A 25 1.52 -14.07 9.80
CA LEU A 25 2.24 -14.24 8.55
C LEU A 25 3.74 -14.25 8.78
N LYS A 26 4.45 -15.07 7.99
CA LYS A 26 5.91 -15.10 8.06
C LYS A 26 6.47 -13.73 7.65
N PRO A 27 7.44 -13.16 8.39
CA PRO A 27 8.13 -11.96 7.96
C PRO A 27 8.69 -12.13 6.55
N THR A 28 8.43 -11.16 5.67
CA THR A 28 8.73 -11.26 4.24
C THR A 28 9.45 -9.98 3.78
N PRO A 29 10.34 -10.06 2.77
CA PRO A 29 10.91 -8.87 2.15
C PRO A 29 9.85 -8.00 1.47
N ILE A 30 10.25 -6.78 1.10
CA ILE A 30 9.45 -5.91 0.23
C ILE A 30 9.21 -6.61 -1.11
N ALA A 31 7.95 -6.70 -1.53
CA ALA A 31 7.52 -7.57 -2.63
C ALA A 31 8.06 -7.15 -4.00
N ASP A 32 8.24 -5.85 -4.22
CA ASP A 32 8.70 -5.25 -5.48
C ASP A 32 10.19 -4.85 -5.47
N HIS A 33 10.92 -5.19 -4.41
CA HIS A 33 12.38 -5.07 -4.32
C HIS A 33 13.09 -6.28 -4.94
N TYR A 34 13.08 -6.34 -6.28
CA TYR A 34 13.82 -7.35 -7.02
C TYR A 34 15.33 -7.14 -6.91
N VAL A 35 16.09 -8.23 -6.73
CA VAL A 35 17.56 -8.20 -6.71
C VAL A 35 18.14 -8.70 -8.04
N THR A 36 19.28 -8.16 -8.42
CA THR A 36 20.02 -8.61 -9.61
C THR A 36 20.65 -9.98 -9.38
N ILE A 37 21.09 -10.64 -10.46
CA ILE A 37 21.69 -11.99 -10.39
C ILE A 37 22.93 -12.01 -9.49
N ASP A 38 23.77 -10.98 -9.58
CA ASP A 38 24.98 -10.81 -8.77
C ASP A 38 24.66 -10.59 -7.27
N GLN A 39 23.43 -10.16 -6.95
CA GLN A 39 22.96 -9.89 -5.60
C GLN A 39 22.11 -11.01 -5.00
N GLN A 40 21.88 -12.12 -5.72
CA GLN A 40 20.99 -13.22 -5.27
C GLN A 40 21.37 -13.85 -3.93
N ARG A 41 22.64 -13.73 -3.51
CA ARG A 41 23.12 -14.25 -2.22
C ARG A 41 22.94 -13.27 -1.07
N ILE A 42 22.56 -12.03 -1.34
CA ILE A 42 22.30 -11.02 -0.31
C ILE A 42 20.98 -11.38 0.36
N THR A 43 21.02 -11.51 1.68
CA THR A 43 19.80 -11.69 2.47
C THR A 43 19.03 -10.37 2.48
N GLN A 44 17.80 -10.38 1.98
CA GLN A 44 16.92 -9.23 2.04
C GLN A 44 16.36 -9.07 3.45
N GLU A 45 16.27 -7.81 3.90
CA GLU A 45 15.60 -7.49 5.16
C GLU A 45 14.12 -7.86 5.07
N THR A 46 13.59 -8.45 6.15
CA THR A 46 12.21 -8.90 6.25
C THR A 46 11.45 -8.08 7.28
N TYR A 47 10.16 -7.90 7.03
CA TYR A 47 9.29 -7.09 7.86
C TYR A 47 8.09 -7.91 8.34
N PRO A 48 7.56 -7.66 9.55
CA PRO A 48 6.36 -8.33 10.04
C PRO A 48 5.15 -8.05 9.13
N LEU A 49 4.29 -9.05 8.93
CA LEU A 49 3.11 -8.98 8.08
C LEU A 49 1.84 -9.45 8.80
N ASP A 50 1.88 -9.51 10.12
CA ASP A 50 0.73 -9.94 10.92
C ASP A 50 -0.47 -9.02 10.70
N LEU A 51 -1.64 -9.62 10.42
CA LEU A 51 -2.89 -8.88 10.20
C LEU A 51 -3.71 -8.81 11.48
N TYR A 52 -4.17 -7.60 11.78
CA TYR A 52 -4.98 -7.30 12.95
C TYR A 52 -6.35 -6.78 12.53
N LEU A 53 -7.40 -7.21 13.22
CA LEU A 53 -8.75 -6.69 13.10
C LEU A 53 -9.01 -5.70 14.24
N CYS A 54 -9.48 -4.48 13.92
CA CYS A 54 -10.01 -3.59 14.93
C CYS A 54 -11.42 -4.02 15.31
N GLU A 55 -11.63 -4.45 16.55
CA GLU A 55 -12.94 -4.89 17.03
C GLU A 55 -13.95 -3.74 17.17
N SER A 56 -13.47 -2.49 17.24
CA SER A 56 -14.34 -1.31 17.36
C SER A 56 -14.96 -0.86 16.03
N CYS A 57 -14.23 -0.95 14.91
CA CYS A 57 -14.69 -0.44 13.60
C CYS A 57 -14.64 -1.46 12.45
N GLY A 58 -14.11 -2.66 12.69
CA GLY A 58 -14.00 -3.72 11.69
C GLY A 58 -12.83 -3.58 10.71
N HIS A 59 -11.92 -2.62 10.89
CA HIS A 59 -10.80 -2.41 9.98
C HIS A 59 -9.70 -3.49 10.15
N VAL A 60 -9.44 -4.26 9.09
CA VAL A 60 -8.29 -5.17 9.00
C VAL A 60 -7.07 -4.39 8.51
N GLN A 61 -5.94 -4.52 9.22
CA GLN A 61 -4.75 -3.71 8.96
C GLN A 61 -3.45 -4.40 9.39
N LEU A 62 -2.33 -3.93 8.83
CA LEU A 62 -0.99 -4.15 9.35
C LEU A 62 -0.69 -3.10 10.43
N LEU A 63 -0.12 -3.51 11.56
CA LEU A 63 0.34 -2.58 12.60
C LEU A 63 1.77 -2.10 12.36
N ASP A 64 2.60 -2.91 11.71
CA ASP A 64 3.96 -2.56 11.34
C ASP A 64 3.96 -1.69 10.08
N VAL A 65 4.43 -0.45 10.22
CA VAL A 65 4.44 0.60 9.19
C VAL A 65 5.87 0.84 8.77
N ILE A 66 6.21 0.37 7.57
CA ILE A 66 7.52 0.53 6.95
C ILE A 66 7.68 1.98 6.47
N ASP A 67 8.90 2.51 6.57
CA ASP A 67 9.26 3.83 6.05
C ASP A 67 8.88 3.93 4.56
N PRO A 68 8.02 4.90 4.16
CA PRO A 68 7.65 5.09 2.77
C PRO A 68 8.84 5.28 1.82
N GLU A 69 9.97 5.82 2.31
CA GLU A 69 11.20 5.96 1.51
C GLU A 69 11.80 4.60 1.10
N ILE A 70 11.48 3.52 1.82
CA ILE A 70 11.90 2.17 1.45
C ILE A 70 10.95 1.58 0.42
N LEU A 71 9.65 1.87 0.53
CA LEU A 71 8.62 1.27 -0.32
C LEU A 71 8.52 1.96 -1.69
N PHE A 72 8.63 3.28 -1.74
CA PHE A 72 8.20 4.05 -2.91
C PHE A 72 9.33 4.78 -3.63
N ARG A 73 10.55 4.82 -3.06
CA ARG A 73 11.67 5.53 -3.69
C ARG A 73 12.15 4.85 -4.98
N GLU A 74 12.15 3.53 -5.01
CA GLU A 74 12.52 2.72 -6.18
C GLU A 74 11.32 1.86 -6.64
N TYR A 75 10.18 2.52 -6.88
CA TYR A 75 8.94 1.84 -7.24
C TYR A 75 8.98 1.26 -8.67
N SER A 76 8.84 -0.06 -8.80
CA SER A 76 9.02 -0.76 -10.09
C SER A 76 7.72 -0.96 -10.89
N TYR A 77 6.57 -0.72 -10.27
CA TYR A 77 5.27 -0.99 -10.88
C TYR A 77 4.81 0.14 -11.81
N VAL A 78 4.50 -0.21 -13.07
CA VAL A 78 4.04 0.72 -14.10
C VAL A 78 2.64 0.33 -14.58
N THR A 79 1.62 1.09 -14.17
CA THR A 79 0.20 0.80 -14.46
C THR A 79 -0.13 0.64 -15.94
N SER A 80 0.51 1.45 -16.81
CA SER A 80 0.22 1.48 -18.25
C SER A 80 0.60 0.21 -19.02
N VAL A 81 1.39 -0.69 -18.41
CA VAL A 81 1.76 -1.97 -19.05
C VAL A 81 0.62 -2.99 -19.06
N SER A 82 -0.45 -2.74 -18.29
CA SER A 82 -1.65 -3.57 -18.26
C SER A 82 -2.76 -2.95 -19.12
N PRO A 83 -3.06 -3.48 -20.32
CA PRO A 83 -4.10 -2.92 -21.19
C PRO A 83 -5.49 -2.87 -20.54
N GLY A 84 -5.76 -3.80 -19.62
CA GLY A 84 -7.00 -3.82 -18.85
C GLY A 84 -7.13 -2.62 -17.91
N LEU A 85 -6.04 -2.23 -17.24
CA LEU A 85 -6.03 -1.07 -16.35
C LEU A 85 -6.16 0.24 -17.13
N VAL A 86 -5.49 0.36 -18.28
CA VAL A 86 -5.63 1.55 -19.14
C VAL A 86 -7.09 1.76 -19.54
N ARG A 87 -7.76 0.70 -19.99
CA ARG A 87 -9.19 0.74 -20.34
C ARG A 87 -10.04 1.11 -19.13
N HIS A 88 -9.81 0.46 -17.99
CA HIS A 88 -10.55 0.71 -16.76
C HIS A 88 -10.46 2.18 -16.32
N PHE A 89 -9.27 2.77 -16.30
CA PHE A 89 -9.09 4.16 -15.89
C PHE A 89 -9.71 5.15 -16.90
N GLN A 90 -9.67 4.85 -18.20
CA GLN A 90 -10.38 5.65 -19.20
C GLN A 90 -11.91 5.62 -18.98
N GLU A 91 -12.48 4.43 -18.75
CA GLU A 91 -13.91 4.27 -18.45
C GLU A 91 -14.30 4.97 -17.14
N HIS A 92 -13.49 4.82 -16.09
CA HIS A 92 -13.71 5.47 -14.80
C HIS A 92 -13.64 6.99 -14.90
N ALA A 93 -12.67 7.55 -15.62
CA ALA A 93 -12.56 8.99 -15.86
C ALA A 93 -13.79 9.53 -16.58
N ASN A 94 -14.27 8.85 -17.64
CA ASN A 94 -15.49 9.23 -18.34
C ASN A 94 -16.72 9.20 -17.42
N GLN A 95 -16.85 8.17 -16.59
CA GLN A 95 -17.94 8.07 -15.61
C GLN A 95 -17.90 9.21 -14.59
N LEU A 96 -16.71 9.60 -14.11
CA LEU A 96 -16.58 10.72 -13.18
C LEU A 96 -16.91 12.06 -13.82
N ILE A 97 -16.47 12.29 -15.07
CA ILE A 97 -16.80 13.50 -15.84
C ILE A 97 -18.32 13.63 -15.97
N GLU A 98 -19.02 12.56 -16.35
CA GLU A 98 -20.47 12.56 -16.47
C GLU A 98 -21.16 12.74 -15.12
N ARG A 99 -20.83 11.90 -14.13
CA ARG A 99 -21.48 11.87 -12.81
C ARG A 99 -21.35 13.17 -12.05
N LEU A 100 -20.21 13.84 -12.16
CA LEU A 100 -19.93 15.11 -11.47
C LEU A 100 -20.16 16.33 -12.37
N SER A 101 -20.56 16.12 -13.63
CA SER A 101 -20.72 17.18 -14.64
C SER A 101 -19.48 18.06 -14.77
N LEU A 102 -18.30 17.43 -14.80
CA LEU A 102 -17.02 18.14 -14.88
C LEU A 102 -16.89 18.87 -16.22
N SER A 103 -16.33 20.06 -16.14
CA SER A 103 -15.96 20.90 -17.27
C SER A 103 -14.44 20.94 -17.43
N PRO A 104 -13.93 21.36 -18.61
CA PRO A 104 -12.49 21.55 -18.82
C PRO A 104 -11.83 22.61 -17.92
N ARG A 105 -12.60 23.37 -17.13
CA ARG A 105 -12.09 24.39 -16.21
C ARG A 105 -11.91 23.89 -14.78
N ASP A 106 -12.41 22.69 -14.49
CA ASP A 106 -12.34 22.13 -13.15
C ASP A 106 -10.95 21.55 -12.88
N LEU A 107 -10.50 21.70 -11.63
CA LEU A 107 -9.23 21.14 -11.17
C LEU A 107 -9.45 19.70 -10.73
N VAL A 108 -8.67 18.78 -11.29
CA VAL A 108 -8.63 17.37 -10.89
C VAL A 108 -7.27 17.08 -10.26
N VAL A 109 -7.28 16.45 -9.10
CA VAL A 109 -6.08 16.01 -8.37
C VAL A 109 -6.14 14.49 -8.23
N GLU A 110 -5.07 13.83 -8.65
CA GLU A 110 -4.85 12.39 -8.47
C GLU A 110 -3.70 12.20 -7.48
N ILE A 111 -3.91 11.33 -6.50
CA ILE A 111 -2.87 10.90 -5.56
C ILE A 111 -2.48 9.50 -6.00
N GLY A 112 -1.19 9.33 -6.33
CA GLY A 112 -0.62 8.07 -6.83
C GLY A 112 -0.77 6.91 -5.87
#